data_AF-A0A1M7G4R9-F1
#
_entry.id   AF-A0A1M7G4R9-F1
#
_cell.length_a   1.000
_cell.length_b   1.000
_cell.length_c   1.000
_cell.angle_alpha   90.00
_cell.angle_beta   90.00
_cell.angle_gamma   90.00
#
_symmetry.space_group_name_H-M   'P 1'
#
loop_
_entity.id
_entity.type
_entity.pdbx_description
1 polymer ?
#
loop_
_entity_poly.entity_id
_entity_poly.type
_entity_poly.pdbx_seq_one_letter_code
_entity_poly.pdbx_strand_id
1 'polypeptide(L)'
;MELPFYLTFKEFESHYYDTLEQWFEEYHNASEIDFLKALADLYSPYLYYSFADDRLLADASMEIKDCFFPYHEKIGISFCPSCDNGKYPKTSKGMNHIFEWKNITMMEYAQHILDKINRHILKNSSSPDAGKTILDFINEREIVTKREGAGYCVNYNRHQAAVPFLKAYLPYFGQTVNIAVYRDFIFSVAQIAEYIDKKLRSVQAFEHTVYAKLKSEAKFKVQMSHQFLTICN
;
A
#
# COMPACT_ATOMS: atom_id res chain seq x y z
N MET A 1 -10.46 18.62 -0.13
CA MET A 1 -8.97 18.56 -0.15
C MET A 1 -8.49 17.13 0.08
N GLU A 2 -7.52 16.64 -0.70
CA GLU A 2 -6.79 15.39 -0.42
C GLU A 2 -5.61 15.69 0.53
N LEU A 3 -5.47 14.93 1.63
CA LEU A 3 -4.38 15.15 2.58
C LEU A 3 -3.03 14.77 1.95
N PRO A 4 -2.00 15.63 2.08
CA PRO A 4 -0.66 15.26 1.63
C PRO A 4 -0.11 14.11 2.46
N PHE A 5 0.55 13.17 1.78
CA PHE A 5 1.27 12.08 2.42
C PHE A 5 2.76 12.41 2.42
N TYR A 6 3.35 12.50 3.61
CA TYR A 6 4.76 12.84 3.77
C TYR A 6 5.58 11.58 4.03
N LEU A 7 6.72 11.48 3.35
CA LEU A 7 7.63 10.35 3.49
C LEU A 7 8.69 10.59 4.56
N THR A 8 8.89 11.84 4.98
CA THR A 8 9.86 12.17 6.03
C THR A 8 9.20 12.93 7.17
N PHE A 9 9.66 12.69 8.40
CA PHE A 9 9.13 13.39 9.57
C PHE A 9 9.41 14.89 9.49
N LYS A 10 10.58 15.28 8.96
CA LYS A 10 10.95 16.69 8.80
C LYS A 10 9.98 17.45 7.90
N GLU A 11 9.61 16.88 6.76
CA GLU A 11 8.65 17.51 5.84
C GLU A 11 7.25 17.56 6.44
N PHE A 12 6.84 16.48 7.13
CA PHE A 12 5.57 16.45 7.84
C PHE A 12 5.49 17.57 8.89
N GLU A 13 6.51 17.68 9.75
CA GLU A 13 6.53 18.67 10.83
C GLU A 13 6.57 20.11 10.28
N SER A 14 7.37 20.36 9.23
CA SER A 14 7.50 21.70 8.66
C SER A 14 6.23 22.22 8.02
N HIS A 15 5.38 21.34 7.46
CA HIS A 15 4.15 21.71 6.76
C HIS A 15 2.87 21.44 7.57
N TYR A 16 2.99 21.03 8.84
CA TYR A 16 1.83 20.66 9.66
C TYR A 16 0.79 21.79 9.75
N TYR A 17 1.23 23.01 10.09
CA TYR A 17 0.31 24.14 10.26
C TYR A 17 -0.25 24.64 8.93
N ASP A 18 0.56 24.66 7.86
CA ASP A 18 0.10 25.03 6.52
C ASP A 18 -1.00 24.06 6.03
N THR A 19 -0.81 22.76 6.28
CA THR A 19 -1.80 21.73 5.92
C THR A 19 -3.06 21.84 6.77
N LEU A 20 -2.92 22.16 8.06
CA LEU A 20 -4.04 22.38 8.97
C LEU A 20 -4.86 23.62 8.55
N GLU A 21 -4.21 24.71 8.14
CA GLU A 21 -4.87 25.90 7.64
C GLU A 21 -5.67 25.60 6.37
N GLN A 22 -5.05 24.94 5.38
CA GLN A 22 -5.74 24.50 4.16
C GLN A 22 -6.93 23.57 4.45
N TRP A 23 -6.81 22.71 5.47
CA TRP A 23 -7.91 21.85 5.91
C TRP A 23 -9.11 22.66 6.42
N PHE A 24 -8.87 23.72 7.19
CA PHE A 24 -9.93 24.61 7.69
C PHE A 24 -10.53 25.51 6.60
N GLU A 25 -9.74 25.89 5.60
CA GLU A 25 -10.25 26.61 4.42
C GLU A 25 -11.24 25.77 3.62
N GLU A 26 -10.97 24.47 3.45
CA GLU A 26 -11.87 23.58 2.71
C GLU A 26 -13.07 23.13 3.57
N TYR A 27 -12.82 22.81 4.85
CA TYR A 27 -13.83 22.26 5.76
C TYR A 27 -14.10 23.25 6.89
N HIS A 28 -14.89 24.29 6.61
CA HIS A 28 -15.18 25.39 7.55
C HIS A 28 -15.76 24.97 8.91
N ASN A 29 -16.35 23.78 9.01
CA ASN A 29 -16.91 23.25 10.26
C ASN A 29 -16.05 22.15 10.90
N ALA A 30 -14.88 21.85 10.34
CA ALA A 30 -13.98 20.84 10.88
C ALA A 30 -13.16 21.40 12.05
N SER A 31 -12.89 20.53 13.02
CA SER A 31 -12.02 20.82 14.15
C SER A 31 -10.60 20.30 13.93
N GLU A 32 -9.63 20.76 14.74
CA GLU A 32 -8.28 20.16 14.74
C GLU A 32 -8.34 18.65 15.10
N ILE A 33 -9.32 18.23 15.90
CA ILE A 33 -9.53 16.82 16.21
C ILE A 33 -9.89 16.03 14.95
N ASP A 34 -10.73 16.57 14.06
CA ASP A 34 -11.12 15.91 12.82
C ASP A 34 -9.94 15.77 11.85
N PHE A 35 -9.12 16.82 11.75
CA PHE A 35 -7.87 16.78 11.00
C PHE A 35 -6.90 15.72 11.54
N LEU A 36 -6.67 15.71 12.85
CA LEU A 36 -5.78 14.75 13.49
C LEU A 36 -6.27 13.31 13.39
N LYS A 37 -7.60 13.08 13.43
CA LYS A 37 -8.20 11.77 13.14
C LYS A 37 -7.90 11.32 11.72
N ALA A 38 -8.08 12.21 10.75
CA ALA A 38 -7.79 11.91 9.35
C ALA A 38 -6.30 11.59 9.13
N LEU A 39 -5.39 12.32 9.78
CA LEU A 39 -3.96 11.99 9.78
C LEU A 39 -3.66 10.65 10.46
N ALA A 40 -4.28 10.37 11.61
CA ALA A 40 -4.12 9.11 12.32
C ALA A 40 -4.56 7.93 11.42
N ASP A 41 -5.70 8.04 10.76
CA ASP A 41 -6.19 7.02 9.81
C ASP A 41 -5.31 6.89 8.57
N LEU A 42 -4.71 8.00 8.09
CA LEU A 42 -3.80 8.00 6.94
C LEU A 42 -2.51 7.21 7.21
N TYR A 43 -1.93 7.34 8.41
CA TYR A 43 -0.65 6.69 8.75
C TYR A 43 -0.78 5.35 9.49
N SER A 44 -1.93 5.08 10.14
CA SER A 44 -2.18 3.83 10.87
C SER A 44 -1.84 2.54 10.07
N PRO A 45 -2.15 2.42 8.76
CA PRO A 45 -1.90 1.19 8.01
C PRO A 45 -0.42 0.79 7.88
N TYR A 46 0.50 1.72 8.17
CA TYR A 46 1.95 1.52 8.02
C TYR A 46 2.65 1.25 9.36
N LEU A 47 1.87 0.98 10.40
CA LEU A 47 2.32 0.86 11.77
C LEU A 47 1.71 -0.38 12.42
N TYR A 48 2.43 -0.91 13.41
CA TYR A 48 1.91 -1.90 14.33
C TYR A 48 2.29 -1.54 15.76
N TYR A 49 1.54 -2.09 16.70
CA TYR A 49 1.85 -1.96 18.12
C TYR A 49 2.68 -3.17 18.59
N SER A 50 3.84 -2.88 19.21
CA SER A 50 4.70 -3.90 19.82
C SER A 50 4.43 -4.00 21.32
N PHE A 51 4.00 -5.19 21.77
CA PHE A 51 3.85 -5.50 23.19
C PHE A 51 5.20 -5.55 23.93
N ALA A 52 6.29 -5.89 23.24
CA ALA A 52 7.61 -6.02 23.86
C ALA A 52 8.19 -4.65 24.26
N ASP A 53 7.99 -3.65 23.41
CA ASP A 53 8.54 -2.31 23.59
C ASP A 53 7.49 -1.28 24.08
N ASP A 54 6.23 -1.70 24.23
CA ASP A 54 5.06 -0.84 24.50
C ASP A 54 5.00 0.43 23.64
N ARG A 55 5.31 0.30 22.35
CA ARG A 55 5.38 1.42 21.40
C ARG A 55 4.89 1.05 20.00
N LEU A 56 4.66 2.09 19.20
CA LEU A 56 4.41 1.95 17.77
C LEU A 56 5.71 1.69 17.03
N LEU A 57 5.67 0.75 16.10
CA LEU A 57 6.77 0.42 15.21
C LEU A 57 6.28 0.43 13.77
N ALA A 58 7.17 0.71 12.83
CA ALA A 58 6.86 0.70 11.41
C ALA A 58 6.60 -0.73 10.92
N ASP A 59 5.49 -0.91 10.23
CA ASP A 59 5.14 -2.10 9.46
C ASP A 59 4.38 -1.65 8.21
N ALA A 60 5.14 -1.16 7.23
CA ALA A 60 4.62 -0.79 5.93
C ALA A 60 4.52 -2.04 5.04
N SER A 61 3.62 -2.95 5.39
CA SER A 61 3.33 -4.16 4.62
C SER A 61 1.86 -4.22 4.19
N MET A 62 1.60 -4.99 3.14
CA MET A 62 0.28 -5.23 2.62
C MET A 62 0.10 -6.70 2.28
N GLU A 63 -1.05 -7.24 2.66
CA GLU A 63 -1.50 -8.56 2.24
C GLU A 63 -2.08 -8.49 0.82
N ILE A 64 -1.49 -9.25 -0.10
CA ILE A 64 -1.92 -9.35 -1.49
C ILE A 64 -2.05 -10.81 -1.93
N LYS A 65 -2.99 -11.05 -2.83
CA LYS A 65 -3.20 -12.38 -3.40
C LYS A 65 -2.15 -12.61 -4.50
N ASP A 66 -1.26 -13.57 -4.33
CA ASP A 66 -0.29 -13.99 -5.33
C ASP A 66 -0.83 -15.17 -6.13
N CYS A 67 -0.63 -15.15 -7.44
CA CYS A 67 -1.08 -16.18 -8.37
C CYS A 67 0.14 -16.83 -9.00
N PHE A 68 0.43 -18.08 -8.70
CA PHE A 68 1.59 -18.78 -9.25
C PHE A 68 1.22 -20.15 -9.83
N PHE A 69 2.17 -20.72 -10.58
CA PHE A 69 2.04 -22.05 -11.13
C PHE A 69 2.73 -23.06 -10.18
N PRO A 70 2.02 -24.09 -9.70
CA PRO A 70 2.58 -25.10 -8.82
C PRO A 70 3.39 -26.12 -9.60
N TYR A 71 4.58 -25.74 -10.06
CA TYR A 71 5.59 -26.72 -10.50
C TYR A 71 6.95 -26.31 -9.97
N HIS A 72 7.14 -26.47 -8.67
CA HIS A 72 8.44 -26.87 -8.16
C HIS A 72 8.62 -28.36 -8.51
N GLU A 73 9.81 -28.74 -9.00
CA GLU A 73 10.29 -30.11 -9.32
C GLU A 73 10.18 -30.69 -10.73
N LYS A 74 9.80 -29.95 -11.77
CA LYS A 74 10.16 -30.37 -13.15
C LYS A 74 10.76 -29.22 -13.94
N ILE A 75 12.03 -28.92 -13.67
CA ILE A 75 12.93 -28.38 -14.69
C ILE A 75 13.02 -29.47 -15.77
N GLY A 76 12.14 -29.36 -16.73
CA GLY A 76 12.06 -30.20 -17.90
C GLY A 76 11.27 -29.40 -18.90
N ILE A 77 11.98 -28.52 -19.61
CA ILE A 77 11.61 -27.87 -20.87
C ILE A 77 10.17 -28.19 -21.27
N SER A 78 9.22 -27.30 -20.96
CA SER A 78 7.88 -27.43 -21.50
C SER A 78 7.95 -27.02 -22.97
N PHE A 79 8.15 -28.02 -23.83
CA PHE A 79 8.07 -27.86 -25.27
C PHE A 79 6.72 -27.27 -25.64
N CYS A 80 6.75 -26.10 -26.29
CA CYS A 80 5.65 -25.55 -27.05
C CYS A 80 5.49 -26.38 -28.33
N PRO A 81 4.50 -27.29 -28.46
CA PRO A 81 4.35 -28.11 -29.66
C PRO A 81 3.75 -27.31 -30.83
N SER A 82 3.44 -26.03 -30.61
CA SER A 82 2.69 -25.16 -31.51
C SER A 82 3.41 -23.84 -31.80
N CYS A 83 4.73 -23.79 -31.57
CA CYS A 83 5.55 -22.62 -31.89
C CYS A 83 5.98 -22.54 -33.36
N ASP A 84 5.54 -23.50 -34.19
CA ASP A 84 5.58 -23.36 -35.65
C ASP A 84 4.26 -22.75 -36.14
N ASN A 85 4.38 -21.58 -36.79
CA ASN A 85 3.35 -20.83 -37.51
C ASN A 85 2.49 -19.86 -36.69
N GLY A 86 3.08 -18.75 -36.23
CA GLY A 86 2.50 -17.40 -36.26
C GLY A 86 1.08 -17.18 -35.69
N LYS A 87 0.54 -18.10 -34.91
CA LYS A 87 -0.81 -18.04 -34.34
C LYS A 87 -0.69 -17.89 -32.83
N TYR A 88 -1.40 -16.89 -32.31
CA TYR A 88 -1.52 -16.62 -30.88
C TYR A 88 -1.78 -17.91 -30.08
N PRO A 89 -1.07 -18.14 -28.97
CA PRO A 89 -1.29 -19.32 -28.15
C PRO A 89 -2.72 -19.28 -27.62
N LYS A 90 -3.54 -20.25 -28.01
CA LYS A 90 -4.81 -20.51 -27.34
C LYS A 90 -4.49 -20.81 -25.89
N THR A 91 -5.08 -20.04 -24.97
CA THR A 91 -5.05 -20.31 -23.54
C THR A 91 -5.40 -21.77 -23.32
N SER A 92 -4.41 -22.55 -22.86
CA SER A 92 -4.60 -23.95 -22.51
C SER A 92 -5.65 -24.01 -21.40
N LYS A 93 -6.86 -24.43 -21.75
CA LYS A 93 -7.87 -24.87 -20.78
C LYS A 93 -7.23 -26.01 -19.98
N GLY A 94 -6.84 -25.75 -18.74
CA GLY A 94 -6.32 -26.77 -17.83
C GLY A 94 -5.18 -26.35 -16.88
N MET A 95 -4.63 -25.14 -16.98
CA MET A 95 -3.68 -24.66 -15.98
C MET A 95 -4.42 -24.17 -14.73
N ASN A 96 -4.43 -24.98 -13.67
CA ASN A 96 -4.97 -24.61 -12.37
C ASN A 96 -4.04 -23.59 -11.70
N HIS A 97 -4.42 -22.31 -11.75
CA HIS A 97 -3.76 -21.28 -10.96
C HIS A 97 -3.96 -21.56 -9.47
N ILE A 98 -2.87 -21.61 -8.71
CA ILE A 98 -2.93 -21.59 -7.25
C ILE A 98 -2.83 -20.15 -6.80
N PHE A 99 -3.63 -19.83 -5.77
CA PHE A 99 -3.60 -18.53 -5.15
C PHE A 99 -3.25 -18.65 -3.69
N GLU A 100 -2.32 -17.80 -3.25
CA GLU A 100 -1.90 -17.69 -1.87
C GLU A 100 -1.96 -16.23 -1.44
N TRP A 101 -2.29 -15.99 -0.17
CA TRP A 101 -2.17 -14.66 0.41
C TRP A 101 -0.73 -14.47 0.89
N LYS A 102 -0.09 -13.39 0.45
CA LYS A 102 1.28 -13.06 0.78
C LYS A 102 1.33 -11.66 1.38
N ASN A 103 2.11 -11.50 2.45
CA ASN A 103 2.47 -10.18 2.95
C ASN A 103 3.71 -9.69 2.21
N ILE A 104 3.59 -8.53 1.56
CA ILE A 104 4.68 -7.88 0.84
C ILE A 104 4.91 -6.48 1.41
N THR A 105 6.11 -5.95 1.24
CA THR A 105 6.41 -4.58 1.65
C THR A 105 5.71 -3.56 0.74
N MET A 106 5.45 -2.36 1.24
CA MET A 106 4.88 -1.28 0.45
C MET A 106 5.81 -0.83 -0.69
N MET A 107 7.12 -1.03 -0.55
CA MET A 107 8.08 -0.82 -1.63
C MET A 107 7.89 -1.84 -2.76
N GLU A 108 7.77 -3.13 -2.44
CA GLU A 108 7.50 -4.19 -3.44
C GLU A 108 6.14 -3.97 -4.11
N TYR A 109 5.14 -3.56 -3.34
CA TYR A 109 3.83 -3.21 -3.87
C TYR A 109 3.93 -2.01 -4.82
N ALA A 110 4.64 -0.96 -4.44
CA ALA A 110 4.86 0.22 -5.28
C ALA A 110 5.57 -0.14 -6.60
N GLN A 111 6.63 -0.96 -6.54
CA GLN A 111 7.32 -1.44 -7.74
C GLN A 111 6.36 -2.24 -8.64
N HIS A 112 5.52 -3.09 -8.07
CA HIS A 112 4.53 -3.85 -8.82
C HIS A 112 3.52 -2.95 -9.55
N ILE A 113 3.02 -1.90 -8.88
CA ILE A 113 2.12 -0.92 -9.49
C ILE A 113 2.85 -0.13 -10.59
N LEU A 114 4.08 0.31 -10.34
CA LEU A 114 4.91 1.02 -11.29
C LEU A 114 5.15 0.19 -12.57
N ASP A 115 5.46 -1.10 -12.42
CA ASP A 115 5.66 -2.01 -13.56
C ASP A 115 4.39 -2.16 -14.41
N LYS A 116 3.21 -2.22 -13.77
CA LYS A 116 1.93 -2.31 -14.47
C LYS A 116 1.65 -1.07 -15.29
N ILE A 117 1.88 0.11 -14.71
CA ILE A 117 1.69 1.40 -15.37
C ILE A 117 2.67 1.55 -16.53
N ASN A 118 3.96 1.27 -16.31
CA ASN A 118 4.97 1.33 -17.37
C ASN A 118 4.66 0.36 -18.52
N ARG A 119 4.22 -0.87 -18.22
CA ARG A 119 3.79 -1.82 -19.26
C ARG A 119 2.59 -1.31 -20.04
N HIS A 120 1.65 -0.64 -19.40
CA HIS A 120 0.53 0.01 -20.07
C HIS A 120 1.00 1.12 -21.02
N ILE A 121 1.84 2.02 -20.53
CA ILE A 121 2.41 3.14 -21.31
C ILE A 121 3.18 2.60 -22.53
N LEU A 122 4.03 1.59 -22.35
CA LEU A 122 4.81 1.00 -23.45
C LEU A 122 3.91 0.38 -24.53
N LYS A 123 2.87 -0.37 -24.13
CA LYS A 123 1.92 -0.98 -25.08
C LYS A 123 1.08 0.05 -25.85
N ASN A 124 0.83 1.20 -25.26
CA ASN A 124 -0.01 2.27 -25.83
C ASN A 124 0.79 3.51 -26.26
N SER A 125 2.09 3.36 -26.49
CA SER A 125 3.01 4.44 -26.86
C SER A 125 2.65 5.18 -28.17
N SER A 126 1.76 4.60 -28.99
CA SER A 126 1.24 5.20 -30.24
C SER A 126 -0.16 5.83 -30.09
N SER A 127 -0.70 5.87 -28.88
CA SER A 127 -2.06 6.35 -28.57
C SER A 127 -2.05 7.83 -28.12
N PRO A 128 -3.22 8.51 -28.01
CA PRO A 128 -3.30 9.88 -27.51
C PRO A 128 -2.87 10.07 -26.04
N ASP A 129 -2.45 9.01 -25.34
CA ASP A 129 -1.87 9.07 -23.99
C ASP A 129 -0.43 9.63 -23.96
N ALA A 130 0.10 10.07 -25.11
CA ALA A 130 1.41 10.74 -25.22
C ALA A 130 1.41 12.07 -24.43
N GLY A 131 1.76 11.98 -23.16
CA GLY A 131 1.76 13.12 -22.22
C GLY A 131 1.27 12.76 -20.82
N LYS A 132 0.61 11.61 -20.64
CA LYS A 132 0.24 11.10 -19.33
C LYS A 132 1.46 10.55 -18.58
N THR A 133 1.44 10.77 -17.28
CA THR A 133 2.50 10.45 -16.33
C THR A 133 2.13 9.22 -15.50
N ILE A 134 3.06 8.70 -14.70
CA ILE A 134 2.79 7.56 -13.80
C ILE A 134 1.62 7.86 -12.85
N LEU A 135 1.52 9.10 -12.38
CA LEU A 135 0.49 9.51 -11.42
C LEU A 135 -0.92 9.51 -12.02
N ASP A 136 -1.06 9.75 -13.33
CA ASP A 136 -2.37 9.75 -14.00
C ASP A 136 -3.00 8.35 -14.00
N PHE A 137 -2.16 7.32 -14.08
CA PHE A 137 -2.59 5.92 -14.14
C PHE A 137 -2.65 5.23 -12.78
N ILE A 138 -2.19 5.89 -11.71
CA ILE A 138 -1.98 5.27 -10.40
C ILE A 138 -3.26 4.66 -9.83
N ASN A 139 -4.41 5.27 -10.13
CA ASN A 139 -5.72 4.85 -9.64
C ASN A 139 -6.66 4.36 -10.77
N GLU A 140 -6.15 4.15 -11.99
CA GLU A 140 -6.95 3.64 -13.10
C GLU A 140 -7.26 2.15 -12.87
N ARG A 141 -8.51 1.86 -12.51
CA ARG A 141 -8.97 0.52 -12.11
C ARG A 141 -8.60 -0.56 -13.11
N GLU A 142 -8.78 -0.29 -14.40
CA GLU A 142 -8.51 -1.25 -15.46
C GLU A 142 -7.03 -1.62 -15.55
N ILE A 143 -6.12 -0.67 -15.32
CA ILE A 143 -4.67 -0.89 -15.36
C ILE A 143 -4.22 -1.61 -14.09
N VAL A 144 -4.61 -1.08 -12.93
CA VAL A 144 -4.18 -1.57 -11.62
C VAL A 144 -4.65 -3.01 -11.39
N THR A 145 -5.89 -3.33 -11.75
CA THR A 145 -6.46 -4.68 -11.53
C THR A 145 -6.18 -5.67 -12.66
N LYS A 146 -5.65 -5.23 -13.81
CA LYS A 146 -5.36 -6.11 -14.96
C LYS A 146 -4.48 -7.28 -14.57
N ARG A 147 -4.92 -8.51 -14.77
CA ARG A 147 -4.05 -9.67 -14.60
C ARG A 147 -3.20 -9.87 -15.86
N GLU A 148 -1.89 -9.95 -15.69
CA GLU A 148 -0.96 -10.29 -16.76
C GLU A 148 -0.19 -11.55 -16.37
N GLY A 149 -0.82 -12.72 -16.52
CA GLY A 149 -0.22 -14.01 -16.19
C GLY A 149 -0.16 -14.30 -14.68
N ALA A 150 0.95 -14.90 -14.24
CA ALA A 150 1.26 -15.14 -12.84
C ALA A 150 1.79 -13.86 -12.16
N GLY A 151 1.56 -13.75 -10.84
CA GLY A 151 1.98 -12.64 -9.99
C GLY A 151 0.83 -12.05 -9.17
N TYR A 152 1.11 -10.90 -8.57
CA TYR A 152 0.17 -10.26 -7.65
C TYR A 152 -1.14 -9.82 -8.30
N CYS A 153 -2.24 -10.17 -7.64
CA CYS A 153 -3.60 -9.79 -7.97
C CYS A 153 -4.04 -8.64 -7.08
N VAL A 154 -4.03 -7.43 -7.63
CA VAL A 154 -4.40 -6.23 -6.90
C VAL A 154 -5.91 -6.16 -6.67
N ASN A 155 -6.31 -6.04 -5.41
CA ASN A 155 -7.69 -5.70 -5.04
C ASN A 155 -7.84 -4.17 -5.06
N TYR A 156 -8.75 -3.65 -5.88
CA TYR A 156 -8.91 -2.20 -6.07
C TYR A 156 -9.32 -1.46 -4.78
N ASN A 157 -10.13 -2.09 -3.92
CA ASN A 157 -10.55 -1.46 -2.67
C ASN A 157 -9.37 -1.35 -1.69
N ARG A 158 -8.54 -2.39 -1.59
CA ARG A 158 -7.30 -2.33 -0.79
C ARG A 158 -6.30 -1.35 -1.39
N HIS A 159 -6.24 -1.26 -2.72
CA HIS A 159 -5.39 -0.31 -3.42
C HIS A 159 -5.72 1.15 -3.07
N GLN A 160 -7.00 1.51 -2.89
CA GLN A 160 -7.38 2.89 -2.51
C GLN A 160 -6.66 3.37 -1.25
N ALA A 161 -6.49 2.51 -0.25
CA ALA A 161 -5.79 2.86 0.99
C ALA A 161 -4.29 3.14 0.78
N ALA A 162 -3.70 2.59 -0.28
CA ALA A 162 -2.29 2.80 -0.63
C ALA A 162 -2.07 3.96 -1.61
N VAL A 163 -3.11 4.50 -2.24
CA VAL A 163 -2.97 5.58 -3.23
C VAL A 163 -2.20 6.79 -2.66
N PRO A 164 -2.46 7.29 -1.43
CA PRO A 164 -1.71 8.43 -0.89
C PRO A 164 -0.20 8.16 -0.79
N PHE A 165 0.18 6.98 -0.27
CA PHE A 165 1.58 6.57 -0.22
C PHE A 165 2.18 6.44 -1.61
N LEU A 166 1.48 5.81 -2.55
CA LEU A 166 1.98 5.63 -3.91
C LEU A 166 2.15 6.98 -4.64
N LYS A 167 1.25 7.94 -4.44
CA LYS A 167 1.37 9.29 -5.01
C LYS A 167 2.61 10.03 -4.49
N ALA A 168 2.93 9.88 -3.21
CA ALA A 168 4.12 10.48 -2.62
C ALA A 168 5.41 9.75 -3.01
N TYR A 169 5.35 8.42 -3.17
CA TYR A 169 6.54 7.57 -3.29
C TYR A 169 6.94 7.23 -4.73
N LEU A 170 5.99 7.11 -5.66
CA LEU A 170 6.30 6.77 -7.05
C LEU A 170 6.98 7.94 -7.77
N PRO A 171 7.95 7.64 -8.65
CA PRO A 171 8.59 8.68 -9.44
C PRO A 171 7.61 9.25 -10.47
N TYR A 172 7.81 10.51 -10.84
CA TYR A 172 7.04 11.15 -11.91
C TYR A 172 7.32 10.51 -13.29
N PHE A 173 8.59 10.15 -13.52
CA PHE A 173 9.06 9.35 -14.65
C PHE A 173 10.08 8.31 -14.17
N GLY A 174 10.08 7.11 -14.74
CA GLY A 174 11.07 6.07 -14.46
C GLY A 174 10.46 4.68 -14.31
N GLN A 175 11.32 3.69 -14.11
CA GLN A 175 10.93 2.27 -14.03
C GLN A 175 11.21 1.63 -12.67
N THR A 176 11.89 2.33 -11.77
CA THR A 176 12.35 1.76 -10.49
C THR A 176 12.02 2.69 -9.34
N VAL A 177 11.52 2.13 -8.24
CA VAL A 177 11.28 2.87 -6.99
C VAL A 177 12.58 3.15 -6.24
N ASN A 178 12.60 4.22 -5.43
CA ASN A 178 13.80 4.61 -4.69
C ASN A 178 13.84 3.96 -3.30
N ILE A 179 14.75 3.01 -3.10
CA ILE A 179 14.91 2.30 -1.81
C ILE A 179 15.34 3.23 -0.66
N ALA A 180 16.14 4.26 -0.93
CA ALA A 180 16.59 5.18 0.11
C ALA A 180 15.41 5.98 0.67
N VAL A 181 14.54 6.49 -0.21
CA VAL A 181 13.31 7.20 0.18
C VAL A 181 12.38 6.29 0.98
N TYR A 182 12.22 5.03 0.58
CA TYR A 182 11.40 4.08 1.35
C TYR A 182 11.96 3.81 2.75
N ARG A 183 13.28 3.63 2.85
CA ARG A 183 13.94 3.43 4.14
C ARG A 183 13.75 4.64 5.05
N ASP A 184 13.87 5.85 4.51
CA ASP A 184 13.67 7.08 5.28
C ASP A 184 12.22 7.19 5.78
N PHE A 185 11.24 6.73 4.98
CA PHE A 185 9.85 6.59 5.40
C PHE A 185 9.66 5.59 6.54
N ILE A 186 10.27 4.41 6.47
CA ILE A 186 10.20 3.41 7.56
C ILE A 186 10.72 3.98 8.88
N PHE A 187 11.77 4.81 8.85
CA PHE A 187 12.26 5.48 10.06
C PHE A 187 11.38 6.64 10.52
N SER A 188 10.69 7.30 9.60
CA SER A 188 9.90 8.51 9.87
C SER A 188 8.48 8.20 10.33
N VAL A 189 7.85 7.13 9.84
CA VAL A 189 6.41 6.90 10.04
C VAL A 189 6.02 6.74 11.51
N ALA A 190 6.87 6.12 12.33
CA ALA A 190 6.64 6.03 13.77
C ALA A 190 6.73 7.41 14.44
N GLN A 191 7.67 8.27 14.03
CA GLN A 191 7.82 9.63 14.55
C GLN A 191 6.63 10.52 14.17
N ILE A 192 6.14 10.38 12.93
CA ILE A 192 4.93 11.07 12.46
C ILE A 192 3.74 10.67 13.33
N ALA A 193 3.54 9.37 13.59
CA ALA A 193 2.45 8.90 14.44
C ALA A 193 2.59 9.36 15.90
N GLU A 194 3.80 9.35 16.47
CA GLU A 194 4.04 9.90 17.80
C GLU A 194 3.70 11.40 17.88
N TYR A 195 4.01 12.17 16.84
CA TYR A 195 3.64 13.58 16.77
C TYR A 195 2.12 13.76 16.73
N ILE A 196 1.42 13.00 15.88
CA ILE A 196 -0.05 13.02 15.80
C ILE A 196 -0.66 12.65 17.15
N ASP A 197 -0.16 11.60 17.80
CA ASP A 197 -0.63 11.16 19.11
C ASP A 197 -0.40 12.21 20.20
N LYS A 198 0.75 12.90 20.18
CA LYS A 198 1.03 14.02 21.09
C LYS A 198 0.01 15.15 20.90
N LYS A 199 -0.32 15.49 19.66
CA LYS A 199 -1.32 16.52 19.34
C LYS A 199 -2.71 16.09 19.79
N LEU A 200 -3.15 14.86 19.50
CA LEU A 200 -4.43 14.31 19.95
C LEU A 200 -4.57 14.31 21.47
N ARG A 201 -3.51 13.96 22.20
CA ARG A 201 -3.49 14.06 23.66
C ARG A 201 -3.62 15.49 24.16
N SER A 202 -3.00 16.45 23.48
CA SER A 202 -3.06 17.87 23.87
C SER A 202 -4.47 18.46 23.74
N VAL A 203 -5.27 17.95 22.80
CA VAL A 203 -6.68 18.32 22.60
C VAL A 203 -7.65 17.36 23.31
N GLN A 204 -7.15 16.55 24.26
CA GLN A 204 -7.92 15.60 25.07
C GLN A 204 -8.66 14.49 24.29
N ALA A 205 -8.23 14.18 23.07
CA ALA A 205 -8.80 13.15 22.19
C ALA A 205 -7.97 11.85 22.21
N PHE A 206 -7.69 11.32 23.40
CA PHE A 206 -6.76 10.19 23.60
C PHE A 206 -7.22 8.90 22.89
N GLU A 207 -8.52 8.64 22.87
CA GLU A 207 -9.15 7.47 22.25
C GLU A 207 -8.91 7.39 20.74
N HIS A 208 -8.59 8.52 20.11
CA HIS A 208 -8.32 8.62 18.68
C HIS A 208 -6.84 8.47 18.32
N THR A 209 -5.97 8.30 19.32
CA THR A 209 -4.54 8.07 19.08
C THR A 209 -4.29 6.78 18.31
N VAL A 210 -3.32 6.81 17.41
CA VAL A 210 -2.83 5.65 16.66
C VAL A 210 -2.40 4.56 17.65
N TYR A 211 -1.72 4.95 18.74
CA TYR A 211 -1.35 4.04 19.81
C TYR A 211 -2.55 3.32 20.44
N ALA A 212 -3.59 4.05 20.87
CA ALA A 212 -4.75 3.43 21.52
C ALA A 212 -5.48 2.47 20.57
N LYS A 213 -5.65 2.88 19.31
CA LYS A 213 -6.28 2.09 18.25
C LYS A 213 -5.51 0.79 18.00
N LEU A 214 -4.23 0.88 17.66
CA LEU A 214 -3.42 -0.29 17.31
C LEU A 214 -3.15 -1.21 18.51
N LYS A 215 -3.03 -0.67 19.73
CA LYS A 215 -2.93 -1.48 20.96
C LYS A 215 -4.21 -2.27 21.20
N SER A 216 -5.37 -1.69 20.98
CA SER A 216 -6.66 -2.37 21.09
C SER A 216 -6.80 -3.49 20.04
N GLU A 217 -6.49 -3.18 18.78
CA GLU A 217 -6.51 -4.16 17.68
C GLU A 217 -5.54 -5.33 17.93
N ALA A 218 -4.33 -5.05 18.40
CA ALA A 218 -3.34 -6.07 18.72
C ALA A 218 -3.82 -6.98 19.87
N LYS A 219 -4.41 -6.40 20.93
CA LYS A 219 -5.00 -7.18 22.04
C LYS A 219 -6.14 -8.07 21.55
N PHE A 220 -7.02 -7.53 20.70
CA PHE A 220 -8.11 -8.29 20.12
C PHE A 220 -7.62 -9.47 19.28
N LYS A 221 -6.60 -9.27 18.42
CA LYS A 221 -5.98 -10.33 17.62
C LYS A 221 -5.40 -11.46 18.49
N VAL A 222 -4.72 -11.12 19.59
CA VAL A 222 -4.17 -12.10 20.55
C VAL A 222 -5.29 -12.86 21.27
N GLN A 223 -6.35 -12.18 21.70
CA GLN A 223 -7.49 -12.84 22.35
C GLN A 223 -8.20 -13.81 21.40
N MET A 224 -8.42 -13.40 20.15
CA MET A 224 -9.03 -14.25 19.13
C MET A 224 -8.18 -15.48 18.85
N SER A 225 -6.85 -15.35 18.71
CA SER A 225 -5.99 -16.51 18.47
C SER A 225 -6.02 -17.51 19.63
N HIS A 226 -6.04 -17.04 20.87
CA HIS A 226 -6.21 -17.90 22.05
C HIS A 226 -7.58 -18.59 22.10
N GLN A 227 -8.66 -17.89 21.76
CA GLN A 227 -10.00 -18.50 21.70
C GLN A 227 -10.06 -19.58 20.60
N PHE A 228 -9.50 -19.33 19.42
CA PHE A 228 -9.42 -20.34 18.36
C PHE A 228 -8.62 -21.58 18.81
N LEU A 229 -7.47 -21.39 19.45
CA LEU A 229 -6.66 -22.49 19.98
C LEU A 229 -7.39 -23.28 21.09
N THR A 230 -8.26 -22.62 21.86
CA THR A 230 -9.03 -23.28 22.93
C THR A 230 -10.22 -24.06 22.38
N ILE A 231 -10.79 -23.67 21.24
CA ILE A 231 -11.91 -24.38 20.58
C ILE A 231 -11.42 -25.62 19.80
N CYS A 232 -10.16 -25.60 19.33
CA CYS A 232 -9.56 -26.69 18.56
C CYS A 232 -8.89 -27.79 19.41
N ASN A 233 -8.86 -27.65 20.74
CA ASN A 233 -8.38 -28.64 21.70
C ASN A 233 -9.54 -29.26 22.47
#